data_AF-A0A358TW16-F1
#
_entry.id   AF-A0A358TW16-F1
#
_cell.length_a   1.000
_cell.length_b   1.000
_cell.length_c   1.000
_cell.angle_alpha   90.00
_cell.angle_beta   90.00
_cell.angle_gamma   90.00
#
_symmetry.space_group_name_H-M   'P 1'
#
loop_
_entity.id
_entity.type
_entity.pdbx_description
1 polymer ?
#
loop_
_entity_poly.entity_id
_entity_poly.type
_entity_poly.pdbx_seq_one_letter_code
_entity_poly.pdbx_strand_id
1 'polypeptide(L)' 'MKNIALNEKLEKEKEKLNKLANEALRKGIPLTQDEKFMAQNRKVDALVAKIQRRNMYQATKLIP' A
#
# COMPACT_ATOMS: atom_id res chain seq x y z
N MET A 1 -5.38 0.15 19.51
CA MET A 1 -6.52 0.60 18.66
C MET A 1 -6.11 1.31 17.36
N LYS A 2 -5.18 2.29 17.34
CA LYS A 2 -4.80 3.03 16.10
C LYS A 2 -4.12 2.23 14.96
N ASN A 3 -3.63 1.00 15.21
CA ASN A 3 -2.99 0.17 14.17
C ASN A 3 -4.01 -0.59 13.31
N ILE A 4 -5.16 -0.96 13.88
CA ILE A 4 -6.21 -1.72 13.19
C ILE A 4 -6.78 -0.88 12.04
N ALA A 5 -7.10 0.38 12.29
CA ALA A 5 -7.63 1.29 11.28
C ALA A 5 -6.66 1.61 10.12
N LEU A 6 -5.34 1.60 10.38
CA LEU A 6 -4.34 1.80 9.32
C LEU A 6 -4.17 0.53 8.47
N ASN A 7 -4.25 -0.64 9.08
CA ASN A 7 -4.19 -1.92 8.37
C ASN A 7 -5.44 -2.15 7.51
N GLU A 8 -6.63 -1.89 8.04
CA GLU A 8 -7.89 -1.96 7.27
C GLU A 8 -7.90 -1.00 6.08
N LYS A 9 -7.37 0.21 6.28
CA LYS A 9 -7.22 1.18 5.18
C LYS A 9 -6.23 0.67 4.13
N LEU A 10 -5.11 0.07 4.56
CA LEU A 10 -4.13 -0.51 3.66
C LEU A 10 -4.73 -1.67 2.85
N GLU A 11 -5.50 -2.57 3.48
CA GLU A 11 -6.18 -3.67 2.78
C GLU A 11 -7.12 -3.17 1.69
N LYS A 12 -7.99 -2.19 1.99
CA LYS A 12 -8.91 -1.62 1.00
C LYS A 12 -8.17 -1.01 -0.19
N GLU A 13 -7.07 -0.31 0.05
CA GLU A 13 -6.28 0.29 -1.03
C GLU A 13 -5.49 -0.76 -1.84
N LYS A 14 -5.03 -1.85 -1.21
CA LYS A 14 -4.42 -3.01 -1.90
C LYS A 14 -5.44 -3.77 -2.75
N GLU A 15 -6.68 -3.92 -2.27
CA GLU A 15 -7.74 -4.57 -3.04
C GLU A 15 -8.05 -3.80 -4.33
N LYS A 16 -8.12 -2.46 -4.26
CA LYS A 16 -8.26 -1.60 -5.44
C LYS A 16 -7.07 -1.73 -6.38
N LEU A 17 -5.85 -1.78 -5.84
CA LEU A 17 -4.63 -1.96 -6.63
C LEU A 17 -4.63 -3.30 -7.38
N ASN A 18 -5.09 -4.38 -6.74
CA ASN A 18 -5.21 -5.70 -7.37
C ASN A 18 -6.23 -5.71 -8.51
N LYS A 19 -7.37 -5.00 -8.35
CA LYS A 19 -8.35 -4.86 -9.44
C LYS A 19 -7.74 -4.16 -10.66
N LEU A 20 -7.01 -3.05 -10.43
CA LEU A 20 -6.30 -2.33 -11.50
C LEU A 20 -5.21 -3.19 -12.15
N ALA A 21 -4.44 -3.95 -11.37
CA ALA A 21 -3.45 -4.88 -11.91
C ALA A 21 -4.09 -5.93 -12.82
N ASN A 22 -5.18 -6.55 -12.38
CA ASN A 22 -5.90 -7.53 -13.18
C ASN A 22 -6.47 -6.92 -14.47
N GLU A 23 -6.99 -5.70 -14.42
CA GLU A 23 -7.45 -4.99 -15.62
C GLU A 23 -6.32 -4.68 -16.60
N ALA A 24 -5.17 -4.20 -16.10
CA ALA A 24 -3.99 -3.93 -16.92
C ALA A 24 -3.43 -5.22 -17.55
N LEU A 25 -3.32 -6.29 -16.77
CA LEU A 25 -2.91 -7.61 -17.26
C LEU A 25 -3.86 -8.14 -18.34
N ARG A 26 -5.18 -8.03 -18.14
CA ARG A 26 -6.18 -8.43 -19.16
C ARG A 26 -6.07 -7.63 -20.45
N LYS A 27 -5.61 -6.38 -20.37
CA LYS A 27 -5.38 -5.51 -21.54
C LYS A 27 -3.98 -5.67 -22.13
N GLY A 28 -3.11 -6.49 -21.52
CA GLY A 28 -1.70 -6.61 -21.91
C GLY A 28 -0.88 -5.34 -21.67
N ILE A 29 -1.37 -4.44 -20.81
CA ILE A 29 -0.69 -3.18 -20.50
C ILE A 29 0.29 -3.45 -19.35
N PRO A 30 1.59 -3.12 -19.52
CA PRO A 30 2.54 -3.14 -18.41
C PRO A 30 2.07 -2.25 -17.27
N LEU A 31 2.09 -2.77 -16.03
CA LEU A 31 1.64 -2.04 -14.84
C LEU A 31 2.32 -0.68 -14.65
N THR A 32 3.57 -0.56 -15.09
CA THR A 32 4.35 0.67 -15.05
C THR A 32 3.86 1.75 -16.00
N GLN A 33 3.11 1.36 -17.05
CA GLN A 33 2.53 2.26 -18.05
C GLN A 33 1.06 2.60 -17.75
N ASP A 34 0.41 1.87 -16.84
CA ASP A 34 -0.94 2.19 -16.39
C ASP A 34 -0.88 3.29 -15.32
N GLU A 35 -1.20 4.53 -15.72
CA GLU A 35 -1.18 5.69 -14.83
C GLU A 35 -2.13 5.54 -13.64
N LYS A 36 -3.28 4.87 -13.81
CA LYS A 36 -4.25 4.65 -12.72
C LYS A 36 -3.67 3.67 -11.71
N PHE A 37 -3.06 2.60 -12.20
CA PHE A 37 -2.33 1.65 -11.37
C PHE A 37 -1.21 2.36 -10.60
N MET A 38 -0.36 3.13 -11.29
CA MET A 38 0.76 3.84 -10.66
C MET A 38 0.32 4.88 -9.63
N ALA A 39 -0.78 5.59 -9.88
CA ALA A 39 -1.35 6.53 -8.92
C ALA A 39 -1.86 5.82 -7.66
N GLN A 40 -2.49 4.66 -7.81
CA GLN A 40 -2.95 3.85 -6.70
C GLN A 40 -1.77 3.20 -5.94
N ASN A 41 -0.74 2.76 -6.67
CA ASN A 41 0.46 2.16 -6.10
C ASN A 41 1.17 3.15 -5.15
N ARG A 42 1.32 4.41 -5.57
CA ARG A 42 1.91 5.46 -4.71
C ARG A 42 1.14 5.68 -3.41
N LYS A 43 -0.19 5.51 -3.39
CA LYS A 43 -1.00 5.62 -2.17
C LYS A 43 -0.74 4.45 -1.21
N VAL A 44 -0.64 3.25 -1.76
CA VAL A 44 -0.30 2.04 -1.00
C VAL A 44 1.12 2.17 -0.43
N ASP A 45 2.10 2.58 -1.23
CA ASP A 45 3.48 2.81 -0.80
C ASP A 45 3.57 3.82 0.35
N ALA A 46 2.86 4.94 0.26
CA ALA A 46 2.84 5.95 1.32
C ALA A 46 2.24 5.41 2.63
N LEU A 47 1.19 4.58 2.56
CA LEU A 47 0.59 3.94 3.72
C LEU A 47 1.53 2.91 4.35
N VAL A 48 2.16 2.06 3.54
CA VAL A 48 3.15 1.07 3.99
C VAL A 48 4.33 1.77 4.65
N ALA A 49 4.89 2.81 4.02
CA ALA A 49 6.01 3.57 4.59
C ALA A 49 5.64 4.24 5.92
N LYS A 50 4.38 4.66 6.09
CA LYS A 50 3.89 5.23 7.36
C LYS A 50 3.77 4.16 8.45
N ILE A 51 3.27 2.97 8.10
CA ILE A 51 3.15 1.83 9.02
C ILE A 51 4.55 1.32 9.42
N GLN A 52 5.44 1.13 8.45
CA GLN A 52 6.83 0.71 8.69
C GLN A 52 7.58 1.69 9.57
N ARG A 53 7.52 3.00 9.28
CA ARG A 53 8.12 4.02 10.15
C ARG A 53 7.59 3.91 11.57
N ARG A 54 6.27 3.80 11.74
CA ARG A 54 5.66 3.64 13.07
C ARG A 54 6.15 2.38 13.79
N ASN A 55 6.26 1.26 13.09
CA ASN A 55 6.73 0.00 13.66
C ASN A 55 8.23 0.07 14.02
N MET A 56 9.07 0.71 13.20
CA MET A 56 10.47 1.00 13.52
C MET A 56 10.61 1.87 14.77
N TYR A 57 9.87 2.97 14.87
CA TYR A 57 9.89 3.83 16.06
C TYR A 57 9.41 3.12 17.34
N GLN A 58 8.51 2.14 17.21
CA GLN A 58 8.09 1.29 18.34
C GLN A 58 9.18 0.29 18.72
N ALA A 59 9.86 -0.32 17.74
CA ALA A 59 10.97 -1.24 17.98
C ALA A 59 12.18 -0.55 18.65
N THR A 60 12.52 0.67 18.26
CA THR A 60 13.63 1.43 18.87
C THR A 60 13.34 1.92 20.29
N LYS A 61 12.06 1.98 20.71
CA LYS A 61 11.66 2.34 22.08
C LYS A 61 11.71 1.16 23.06
N LEU A 62 11.94 -0.06 22.55
CA LEU A 62 11.96 -1.31 23.31
C LEU A 62 13.39 -1.85 23.54
N ILE A 63 14.42 -1.09 23.14
CA ILE A 63 15.81 -1.42 23.40
C ILE A 63 16.26 -0.54 24.59
N PRO A 64 16.52 -1.12 25.78
CA PRO A 64 16.99 -0.38 26.96
C PRO A 64 18.42 0.15 26.81
#